data_AF-A0A836JWX1-F1
#
_entry.id   AF-A0A836JWX1-F1
#
_cell.length_a   1.000
_cell.length_b   1.000
_cell.length_c   1.000
_cell.angle_alpha   90.00
_cell.angle_beta   90.00
_cell.angle_gamma   90.00
#
_symmetry.space_group_name_H-M   'P 1'
#
loop_
_entity.id
_entity.type
_entity.pdbx_description
1 polymer ?
#
loop_
_entity_poly.entity_id
_entity_poly.type
_entity_poly.pdbx_seq_one_letter_code
_entity_poly.pdbx_strand_id
1 'polypeptide(L)'
;MRIYGVQGLQEYIRNHIKLAHLFETYVRSDDRFEITTEVILGLVCFRIKGDNSLTKELLDRLQARKKVYLIAGTHHHKLVARFVVCSRLCREEDIATSWNEICSQTTEILRTKLNKESVKNGIKSTDDIATRIESLNLESKKNMQKIS
;
A
#
# COMPACT_ATOMS: atom_id res chain seq x y z
N MET A 1 -28.90 18.96 -20.76
CA MET A 1 -28.31 20.26 -21.15
C MET A 1 -29.10 21.49 -20.69
N ARG A 2 -30.44 21.45 -20.53
CA ARG A 2 -31.22 22.68 -20.22
C ARG A 2 -30.95 23.31 -18.85
N ILE A 3 -30.70 22.51 -17.79
CA ILE A 3 -30.53 23.05 -16.42
C ILE A 3 -29.10 23.55 -16.18
N TYR A 4 -28.08 22.75 -16.47
CA TYR A 4 -26.67 23.14 -16.28
C TYR A 4 -26.07 23.91 -17.45
N GLY A 5 -26.69 23.85 -18.64
CA GLY A 5 -26.06 24.32 -19.87
C GLY A 5 -24.83 23.49 -20.25
N VAL A 6 -24.17 23.90 -21.35
CA VAL A 6 -22.86 23.36 -21.75
C VAL A 6 -21.79 23.76 -20.74
N GLN A 7 -21.81 25.03 -20.33
CA GLN A 7 -20.80 25.62 -19.44
C GLN A 7 -20.78 24.93 -18.07
N GLY A 8 -21.93 24.74 -17.43
CA GLY A 8 -21.99 24.07 -16.13
C GLY A 8 -21.53 22.61 -16.18
N LEU A 9 -21.79 21.90 -17.28
CA LEU A 9 -21.27 20.53 -17.45
C LEU A 9 -19.75 20.51 -17.65
N GLN A 10 -19.21 21.43 -18.43
CA GLN A 10 -17.76 21.57 -18.61
C GLN A 10 -17.06 21.93 -17.31
N GLU A 11 -17.62 22.86 -16.53
CA GLU A 11 -17.08 23.26 -15.24
C GLU A 11 -17.11 22.12 -14.22
N TYR A 12 -18.21 21.37 -14.16
CA TYR A 12 -18.31 20.16 -13.34
C TYR A 12 -17.22 19.14 -13.68
N ILE A 13 -17.04 18.83 -14.96
CA ILE A 13 -16.00 17.89 -15.42
C ILE A 13 -14.61 18.43 -15.06
N ARG A 14 -14.31 19.69 -15.38
CA ARG A 14 -13.00 20.32 -15.06
C ARG A 14 -12.72 20.32 -13.56
N ASN A 15 -13.73 20.52 -12.72
CA ASN A 15 -13.56 20.43 -11.27
C ASN A 15 -13.16 19.03 -10.81
N HIS A 16 -13.81 17.97 -11.32
CA HIS A 16 -13.42 16.59 -10.98
C HIS A 16 -12.00 16.25 -11.46
N ILE A 17 -11.60 16.76 -12.63
CA ILE A 17 -10.24 16.62 -13.15
C ILE A 17 -9.24 17.33 -12.21
N LYS A 18 -9.55 18.56 -11.80
CA LYS A 18 -8.73 19.32 -10.83
C LYS A 18 -8.55 18.53 -9.52
N LEU A 19 -9.63 17.98 -8.97
CA LEU A 19 -9.58 17.20 -7.73
C LEU A 19 -8.78 15.89 -7.89
N ALA A 20 -8.87 15.22 -9.04
CA ALA A 20 -8.05 14.06 -9.33
C ALA A 20 -6.55 14.39 -9.43
N HIS A 21 -6.19 15.51 -10.07
CA HIS A 21 -4.79 15.98 -10.12
C HIS A 21 -4.27 16.45 -8.75
N LEU A 22 -5.14 16.98 -7.88
CA LEU A 22 -4.79 17.25 -6.49
C LEU A 22 -4.42 15.95 -5.77
N PHE A 23 -5.24 14.91 -5.91
CA PHE A 23 -4.93 13.59 -5.36
C PHE A 23 -3.64 13.01 -5.95
N GLU A 24 -3.43 13.13 -7.26
CA GLU A 24 -2.17 12.74 -7.92
C GLU A 24 -0.96 13.42 -7.27
N THR A 25 -1.05 14.73 -7.00
CA THR A 25 0.04 15.48 -6.36
C THR A 25 0.38 14.90 -4.99
N TYR A 26 -0.64 14.55 -4.19
CA TYR A 26 -0.44 13.87 -2.92
C TYR A 26 0.23 12.51 -3.08
N VAL A 27 -0.22 11.67 -4.01
CA VAL A 27 0.39 10.36 -4.26
C VAL A 27 1.85 10.49 -4.69
N ARG A 28 2.16 11.46 -5.58
CA ARG A 28 3.53 11.70 -6.06
C ARG A 28 4.45 12.27 -4.98
N SER A 29 3.90 12.96 -3.98
CA SER A 29 4.67 13.53 -2.87
C SER A 29 5.15 12.50 -1.85
N ASP A 30 4.62 11.28 -1.89
CA ASP A 30 4.95 10.21 -0.93
C ASP A 30 5.64 9.04 -1.64
N ASP A 31 6.93 8.86 -1.33
CA ASP A 31 7.79 7.86 -1.96
C ASP A 31 7.35 6.42 -1.73
N ARG A 32 6.45 6.15 -0.79
CA ARG A 32 5.90 4.80 -0.55
C ARG A 32 4.98 4.34 -1.67
N PHE A 33 4.47 5.26 -2.47
CA PHE A 33 3.49 4.99 -3.52
C PHE A 33 4.07 5.20 -4.92
N GLU A 34 3.44 4.55 -5.91
CA GLU A 34 3.67 4.81 -7.32
C GLU A 34 2.33 4.92 -8.06
N ILE A 35 2.28 5.81 -9.06
CA ILE A 35 1.17 5.92 -10.01
C ILE A 35 1.50 5.04 -11.21
N THR A 36 0.57 4.15 -11.58
CA THR A 36 0.85 3.10 -12.58
C THR A 36 0.45 3.46 -14.01
N THR A 37 -0.35 4.51 -14.18
CA THR A 37 -0.87 4.97 -15.47
C THR A 37 -0.90 6.49 -15.47
N GLU A 38 -0.86 7.11 -16.65
CA GLU A 38 -1.13 8.54 -16.78
C GLU A 38 -2.49 8.89 -16.15
N VAL A 39 -2.54 10.02 -15.43
CA VAL A 39 -3.78 10.50 -14.80
C VAL A 39 -4.55 11.31 -15.84
N ILE A 40 -5.54 10.65 -16.44
CA ILE A 40 -6.42 11.24 -17.43
C ILE A 40 -7.82 11.33 -16.84
N LEU A 41 -8.44 12.50 -16.97
CA LEU A 41 -9.74 12.83 -16.41
C LEU A 41 -9.79 12.72 -14.86
N GLY A 42 -10.72 11.94 -14.31
CA GLY A 42 -11.03 11.88 -12.88
C GLY A 42 -10.59 10.59 -12.17
N LEU A 43 -9.69 9.80 -12.78
CA LEU A 43 -9.25 8.50 -12.27
C LEU A 43 -7.74 8.50 -12.01
N VAL A 44 -7.35 8.12 -10.79
CA VAL A 44 -5.95 7.89 -10.42
C VAL A 44 -5.76 6.42 -10.04
N CYS A 45 -4.89 5.73 -10.78
CA CYS A 45 -4.48 4.37 -10.48
C CYS A 45 -3.12 4.39 -9.77
N PHE A 46 -3.10 3.98 -8.51
CA PHE A 46 -1.91 4.00 -7.68
C PHE A 46 -1.74 2.70 -6.90
N ARG A 47 -0.55 2.48 -6.35
CA ARG A 47 -0.27 1.32 -5.49
C ARG A 47 0.84 1.64 -4.49
N ILE A 48 0.93 0.84 -3.44
CA ILE A 48 2.12 0.83 -2.56
C ILE A 48 3.23 0.12 -3.33
N LYS A 49 4.43 0.70 -3.35
CA LYS A 49 5.61 0.08 -3.96
C LYS A 49 5.95 -1.25 -3.28
N GLY A 50 6.47 -2.21 -4.04
CA GLY A 50 6.75 -3.57 -3.58
C GLY A 50 5.64 -4.57 -3.93
N ASP A 51 5.43 -5.57 -3.07
CA ASP A 51 4.54 -6.71 -3.36
C ASP A 51 3.06 -6.32 -3.46
N ASN A 52 2.32 -7.03 -4.31
CA ASN A 52 0.87 -6.85 -4.46
C ASN A 52 0.08 -7.08 -3.16
N SER A 53 0.62 -7.86 -2.22
CA SER A 53 0.02 -8.10 -0.91
C SER A 53 -0.14 -6.82 -0.08
N LEU A 54 0.78 -5.86 -0.21
CA LEU A 54 0.70 -4.57 0.50
C LEU A 54 -0.51 -3.76 0.05
N THR A 55 -0.68 -3.63 -1.27
CA THR A 55 -1.81 -2.90 -1.84
C THR A 55 -3.13 -3.62 -1.58
N LYS A 56 -3.13 -4.96 -1.57
CA LYS A 56 -4.30 -5.76 -1.19
C LYS A 56 -4.70 -5.49 0.27
N GLU A 57 -3.73 -5.55 1.19
CA GLU A 57 -3.98 -5.30 2.61
C GLU A 57 -4.49 -3.88 2.87
N LEU A 58 -3.96 -2.88 2.14
CA LEU A 58 -4.49 -1.51 2.18
C LEU A 58 -5.97 -1.47 1.80
N LEU A 59 -6.35 -2.07 0.68
CA LEU A 59 -7.74 -2.09 0.23
C LEU A 59 -8.66 -2.79 1.24
N ASP A 60 -8.23 -3.94 1.77
CA ASP A 60 -8.98 -4.70 2.78
C ASP A 60 -9.22 -3.85 4.05
N ARG A 61 -8.18 -3.12 4.52
CA ARG A 61 -8.28 -2.23 5.69
C ARG A 61 -9.21 -1.04 5.45
N LEU A 62 -9.08 -0.39 4.30
CA LEU A 62 -9.94 0.75 3.95
C LEU A 62 -11.41 0.32 3.88
N GLN A 63 -11.69 -0.83 3.25
CA GLN A 63 -13.03 -1.40 3.18
C GLN A 63 -13.61 -1.73 4.56
N ALA A 64 -12.79 -2.27 5.47
CA ALA A 64 -13.21 -2.57 6.84
C ALA A 64 -13.52 -1.28 7.65
N ARG A 65 -12.73 -0.21 7.46
CA ARG A 65 -12.92 1.06 8.20
C ARG A 65 -14.03 1.94 7.65
N LYS A 66 -14.45 1.74 6.39
CA LYS A 66 -15.59 2.42 5.75
C LYS A 66 -15.49 3.97 5.71
N LYS A 67 -14.26 4.51 5.79
CA LYS A 67 -14.02 5.96 5.66
C LYS A 67 -13.82 6.41 4.22
N VAL A 68 -13.17 5.56 3.43
CA VAL A 68 -12.95 5.74 2.00
C VAL A 68 -13.19 4.40 1.35
N TYR A 69 -13.87 4.39 0.19
CA TYR A 69 -14.08 3.19 -0.59
C TYR A 69 -13.29 3.29 -1.90
N LEU A 70 -12.37 2.35 -2.10
CA LEU A 70 -11.57 2.21 -3.32
C LEU A 70 -11.80 0.84 -3.93
N ILE A 71 -11.68 0.76 -5.24
CA ILE A 71 -11.83 -0.50 -5.98
C ILE A 71 -10.46 -0.95 -6.47
N ALA A 72 -10.22 -2.27 -6.44
CA ALA A 72 -9.02 -2.89 -7.00
C ALA A 72 -9.06 -2.92 -8.54
N GLY A 73 -7.89 -2.88 -9.16
CA GLY A 73 -7.69 -3.25 -10.56
C GLY A 73 -6.34 -3.95 -10.73
N THR A 74 -6.11 -4.51 -11.93
CA THR A 74 -4.82 -5.10 -12.28
C THR A 74 -4.30 -4.42 -13.55
N HIS A 75 -3.04 -3.99 -13.52
CA HIS A 75 -2.35 -3.39 -14.65
C HIS A 75 -0.94 -4.00 -14.76
N HIS A 76 -0.62 -4.65 -15.88
CA HIS A 76 0.63 -5.41 -16.08
C HIS A 76 1.01 -6.31 -14.88
N HIS A 77 0.07 -7.15 -14.43
CA HIS A 77 0.23 -8.05 -13.27
C HIS A 77 0.45 -7.36 -11.91
N LYS A 78 0.42 -6.03 -11.84
CA LYS A 78 0.45 -5.26 -10.59
C LYS A 78 -0.98 -4.98 -10.14
N LEU A 79 -1.25 -5.27 -8.86
CA LEU A 79 -2.49 -4.86 -8.20
C LEU A 79 -2.43 -3.36 -7.93
N VAL A 80 -3.49 -2.64 -8.31
CA VAL A 80 -3.62 -1.19 -8.17
C VAL A 80 -4.92 -0.83 -7.45
N ALA A 81 -4.89 0.24 -6.66
CA ALA A 81 -6.06 0.90 -6.13
C ALA A 81 -6.53 1.98 -7.12
N ARG A 82 -7.84 2.06 -7.35
CA ARG A 82 -8.47 3.03 -8.25
C ARG A 82 -9.20 4.09 -7.43
N PHE A 83 -8.68 5.31 -7.44
CA PHE A 83 -9.32 6.47 -6.82
C PHE A 83 -10.09 7.26 -7.88
N VAL A 84 -11.38 7.51 -7.63
CA VAL A 84 -12.25 8.28 -8.52
C VAL A 84 -13.06 9.28 -7.71
N VAL A 85 -13.13 10.51 -8.19
CA VAL A 85 -14.01 11.54 -7.63
C VAL A 85 -15.44 11.30 -8.13
N CYS A 86 -16.31 10.81 -7.25
CA CYS A 86 -17.68 10.42 -7.61
C CYS A 86 -18.74 11.47 -7.25
N SER A 87 -18.63 12.11 -6.08
CA SER A 87 -19.65 13.01 -5.56
C SER A 87 -19.62 14.37 -6.24
N ARG A 88 -20.79 14.89 -6.61
CA ARG A 88 -20.94 16.27 -7.12
C ARG A 88 -20.52 17.35 -6.12
N LEU A 89 -20.58 17.02 -4.83
CA LEU A 89 -20.25 17.93 -3.75
C LEU A 89 -18.82 17.76 -3.25
N CYS A 90 -18.02 16.92 -3.90
CA CYS A 90 -16.65 16.66 -3.48
C CYS A 90 -15.81 17.94 -3.51
N ARG A 91 -15.07 18.18 -2.44
CA ARG A 91 -14.18 19.33 -2.26
C ARG A 91 -12.74 18.86 -2.01
N GLU A 92 -11.82 19.81 -2.03
CA GLU A 92 -10.40 19.54 -1.77
C GLU A 92 -10.18 18.92 -0.39
N GLU A 93 -10.99 19.28 0.62
CA GLU A 93 -10.91 18.70 1.96
C GLU A 93 -11.28 17.21 2.00
N ASP A 94 -12.19 16.76 1.12
CA ASP A 94 -12.53 15.34 1.00
C ASP A 94 -11.37 14.55 0.40
N ILE A 95 -10.63 15.15 -0.54
CA ILE A 95 -9.43 14.56 -1.14
C ILE A 95 -8.33 14.44 -0.08
N ALA A 96 -8.09 15.50 0.69
CA ALA A 96 -7.10 15.50 1.77
C ALA A 96 -7.47 14.47 2.86
N THR A 97 -8.74 14.40 3.26
CA THR A 97 -9.23 13.42 4.23
C THR A 97 -9.04 11.99 3.73
N SER A 98 -9.34 11.75 2.45
CA SER A 98 -9.16 10.44 1.83
C SER A 98 -7.69 10.04 1.77
N TRP A 99 -6.81 10.97 1.41
CA TRP A 99 -5.37 10.74 1.37
C TRP A 99 -4.77 10.48 2.75
N ASN A 100 -5.18 11.24 3.77
CA ASN A 100 -4.74 11.03 5.15
C ASN A 100 -5.11 9.64 5.67
N GLU A 101 -6.30 9.16 5.35
CA GLU A 101 -6.73 7.80 5.70
C GLU A 101 -5.86 6.74 5.01
N ILE A 102 -5.60 6.89 3.70
CA ILE A 102 -4.72 5.99 2.93
C ILE A 102 -3.29 5.97 3.51
N CYS A 103 -2.74 7.14 3.81
CA CYS A 103 -1.41 7.29 4.40
C CYS A 103 -1.32 6.64 5.79
N SER A 104 -2.31 6.91 6.64
CA SER A 104 -2.37 6.33 7.99
C SER A 104 -2.38 4.81 7.94
N GLN A 105 -3.23 4.21 7.10
CA GLN A 105 -3.30 2.76 6.97
C GLN A 105 -2.00 2.18 6.40
N THR A 106 -1.39 2.85 5.42
CA THR A 106 -0.13 2.43 4.82
C THR A 106 1.02 2.46 5.84
N THR A 107 1.10 3.49 6.69
CA THR A 107 2.10 3.56 7.77
C THR A 107 1.99 2.35 8.69
N GLU A 108 0.79 1.98 9.12
CA GLU A 108 0.59 0.82 10.00
C GLU A 108 0.91 -0.52 9.32
N ILE A 109 0.59 -0.68 8.03
CA ILE A 109 0.95 -1.88 7.25
C ILE A 109 2.48 -2.03 7.19
N LEU A 110 3.18 -0.97 6.81
CA LEU A 110 4.64 -1.01 6.66
C LEU A 110 5.34 -1.22 8.01
N ARG A 111 4.87 -0.58 9.08
CA ARG A 111 5.38 -0.81 10.44
C ARG A 111 5.20 -2.26 10.87
N THR A 112 4.04 -2.86 10.59
CA THR A 112 3.76 -4.26 10.90
C THR A 112 4.68 -5.20 10.11
N LYS A 113 4.97 -4.89 8.85
CA LYS A 113 5.88 -5.70 8.02
C LYS A 113 7.31 -5.66 8.52
N LEU A 114 7.84 -4.46 8.83
CA LEU A 114 9.18 -4.29 9.40
C LEU A 114 9.33 -5.06 10.72
N ASN A 115 8.34 -4.99 11.61
CA ASN A 115 8.38 -5.73 12.88
C ASN A 115 8.41 -7.25 12.66
N LYS A 116 7.61 -7.77 11.72
CA LYS A 116 7.59 -9.21 11.38
C LYS A 116 8.92 -9.67 10.78
N GLU A 117 9.56 -8.86 9.95
CA GLU A 117 10.87 -9.16 9.35
C GLU A 117 11.99 -9.16 10.40
N SER A 118 12.02 -8.18 11.30
CA SER A 118 12.97 -8.14 12.42
C SER A 118 12.85 -9.36 13.33
N VAL A 119 11.61 -9.77 13.66
CA VAL A 119 11.37 -10.97 14.48
C VAL A 119 11.79 -12.24 13.74
N LYS A 120 11.47 -12.38 12.46
CA LYS A 120 11.91 -13.53 11.65
C LYS A 120 13.43 -13.65 11.56
N ASN A 121 14.12 -12.52 11.38
CA ASN A 121 15.59 -12.50 11.30
C ASN A 121 16.22 -12.86 12.66
N GLY A 122 15.64 -12.40 13.77
CA GLY A 122 16.06 -12.80 15.12
C GLY A 122 15.92 -14.30 15.37
N ILE A 123 14.77 -14.88 15.03
CA ILE A 123 14.50 -16.33 15.19
C ILE A 123 15.45 -17.16 14.32
N LYS A 124 15.65 -16.77 13.06
CA LYS A 124 16.59 -17.47 12.17
C LYS A 124 18.02 -17.46 12.74
N SER A 125 18.46 -16.31 13.26
CA SER A 125 19.77 -16.20 13.91
C SER A 125 19.90 -17.09 15.15
N THR A 126 18.85 -17.25 15.96
CA THR A 126 18.89 -18.15 17.12
C THR A 126 18.91 -19.62 16.72
N ASP A 127 18.15 -19.99 15.69
CA ASP A 127 18.10 -21.36 15.17
C ASP A 127 19.44 -21.77 14.55
N ASP A 128 20.10 -20.85 13.83
CA ASP A 128 21.43 -21.06 13.25
C ASP A 128 22.49 -21.29 14.34
N ILE A 129 22.44 -20.53 15.44
CA ILE A 129 23.33 -20.71 16.60
C ILE A 129 23.07 -22.07 17.29
N ALA A 130 21.81 -22.42 17.53
CA ALA A 130 21.44 -23.69 18.14
C ALA A 130 21.96 -24.89 17.32
N THR A 131 21.78 -24.85 16.00
CA THR A 131 22.27 -25.88 15.07
C THR A 131 23.81 -26.01 15.11
N ARG A 132 24.52 -24.88 15.25
CA ARG A 132 25.99 -24.86 15.37
C ARG A 132 26.47 -25.46 16.70
N ILE A 133 25.76 -25.23 17.80
CA ILE A 133 26.09 -25.81 19.12
C ILE A 133 25.85 -27.32 19.11
N GLU A 134 24.75 -27.79 18.53
CA GLU A 134 24.44 -29.22 18.44
C GLU A 134 25.49 -30.00 17.64
N SER A 135 25.96 -29.44 16.52
CA SER A 135 27.01 -30.05 15.70
C SER A 135 28.35 -30.16 16.45
N LEU A 136 28.77 -29.12 17.18
CA LEU A 136 29.98 -29.14 18.02
C LEU A 136 29.89 -30.17 19.17
N ASN A 137 28.71 -30.31 19.78
CA ASN A 137 28.47 -31.31 20.83
C ASN A 137 28.50 -32.74 20.28
N LEU A 138 27.99 -32.97 19.06
CA LEU A 138 28.08 -34.27 18.39
C LEU A 138 29.53 -34.65 18.04
N GLU A 139 30.33 -33.70 17.56
CA GLU A 139 31.76 -33.90 17.29
C GLU A 139 32.54 -34.23 18.57
N SER A 140 32.26 -33.52 19.66
CA SER A 140 32.87 -33.77 20.97
C SER A 140 32.56 -35.18 21.48
N LYS A 141 31.32 -35.66 21.34
CA LYS A 141 30.94 -37.04 21.72
C LYS A 141 31.63 -38.11 20.85
N LYS A 142 31.78 -37.87 19.54
CA LYS A 142 32.49 -38.80 18.64
C LYS A 142 33.98 -38.91 18.95
N ASN A 143 34.62 -37.80 19.31
CA ASN A 143 36.05 -37.80 19.67
C ASN A 143 36.32 -38.54 20.98
N MET A 144 35.38 -38.50 21.93
CA MET A 144 35.50 -39.17 23.22
C MET A 144 35.37 -40.70 23.14
N GLN A 145 34.67 -41.23 22.12
CA GLN A 145 34.51 -42.68 21.88
C GLN A 145 35.68 -43.31 21.10
N LYS A 146 36.61 -42.53 20.55
CA LYS A 146 37.79 -43.04 19.80
C LYS A 146 39.06 -43.21 20.64
N ILE A 147 39.01 -42.85 21.94
CA ILE A 147 40.17 -42.88 22.86
C ILE A 147 40.09 -44.07 23.84
N SER A 148 39.08 -44.95 23.73
CA SER A 148 39.04 -46.28 24.34
C SER A 148 39.23 -47.36 23.28
#